data_AF-A0A369QKC8-F1
#
_entry.id   AF-A0A369QKC8-F1
#
_cell.length_a   1.000
_cell.length_b   1.000
_cell.length_c   1.000
_cell.angle_alpha   90.00
_cell.angle_beta   90.00
_cell.angle_gamma   90.00
#
_symmetry.space_group_name_H-M   'P 1'
#
loop_
_entity.id
_entity.type
_entity.pdbx_description
1 polymer ?
#
loop_
_entity_poly.entity_id
_entity_poly.type
_entity_poly.pdbx_seq_one_letter_code
_entity_poly.pdbx_strand_id
1 'polypeptide(L)'
;MPKTARKKAALEGPKFNIGIRYEKLNDDQKKLMKAEFEKTFGFQERAFYKTLRKDVLTDEELQFFAAMYGCTIPDLFRQKPPIRPTVYDLERKYDKRIDLLGKQTKISI
;
A
#
# COMPACT_ATOMS: atom_id res chain seq x y z
N MET A 1 -17.95 -1.97 34.60
CA MET A 1 -17.39 -0.96 33.68
C MET A 1 -16.37 -1.63 32.74
N PRO A 2 -16.76 -2.22 31.59
CA PRO A 2 -15.78 -2.78 30.67
C PRO A 2 -15.17 -1.64 29.81
N LYS A 3 -13.86 -1.43 29.97
CA LYS A 3 -13.07 -0.54 29.10
C LYS A 3 -13.03 -1.15 27.70
N THR A 4 -13.91 -0.69 26.83
CA THR A 4 -13.88 -1.00 25.40
C THR A 4 -12.62 -0.36 24.81
N ALA A 5 -11.60 -1.19 24.58
CA ALA A 5 -10.44 -0.84 23.78
C ALA A 5 -10.93 -0.48 22.37
N ARG A 6 -11.10 0.82 22.11
CA ARG A 6 -11.23 1.35 20.75
C ARG A 6 -9.92 1.00 20.04
N LYS A 7 -9.89 -0.16 19.36
CA LYS A 7 -8.93 -0.43 18.30
C LYS A 7 -9.10 0.69 17.29
N LYS A 8 -8.27 1.73 17.40
CA LYS A 8 -7.98 2.60 16.27
C LYS A 8 -7.46 1.64 15.20
N ALA A 9 -8.31 1.30 14.24
CA ALA A 9 -7.82 0.88 12.95
C ALA A 9 -6.93 2.04 12.51
N ALA A 10 -5.64 1.94 12.76
CA ALA A 10 -4.68 2.80 12.13
C ALA A 10 -5.03 2.70 10.65
N LEU A 11 -5.33 3.84 10.03
CA LEU A 11 -5.21 3.99 8.59
C LEU A 11 -3.78 3.54 8.27
N GLU A 12 -3.58 2.24 8.05
CA GLU A 12 -2.35 1.72 7.48
C GLU A 12 -2.41 2.18 6.04
N GLY A 13 -1.96 3.41 5.80
CA GLY A 13 -1.64 3.89 4.46
C GLY A 13 -0.74 2.86 3.77
N PRO A 14 -0.72 2.87 2.43
CA PRO A 14 0.06 1.92 1.66
C PRO A 14 1.54 1.98 2.08
N LYS A 15 1.99 1.01 2.87
CA LYS A 15 3.40 0.90 3.23
C LYS A 15 4.15 0.43 1.99
N PHE A 16 5.09 1.24 1.50
CA PHE A 16 5.97 0.85 0.40
C PHE A 16 7.19 0.08 0.93
N ASN A 17 7.75 -0.82 0.11
CA ASN A 17 8.99 -1.53 0.39
C ASN A 17 10.24 -0.80 -0.16
N ILE A 18 10.07 0.42 -0.65
CA ILE A 18 11.11 1.21 -1.34
C ILE A 18 12.35 1.42 -0.45
N GLY A 19 12.17 1.78 0.82
CA GLY A 19 13.30 1.92 1.76
C GLY A 19 14.07 0.61 1.98
N ILE A 20 13.35 -0.51 2.08
CA ILE A 20 13.96 -1.85 2.28
C ILE A 20 14.72 -2.27 1.01
N ARG A 21 14.16 -2.00 -0.17
CA ARG A 21 14.84 -2.26 -1.44
C ARG A 21 16.09 -1.40 -1.58
N TYR A 22 16.01 -0.13 -1.19
CA TYR A 22 17.14 0.78 -1.24
C TYR A 22 18.30 0.30 -0.35
N GLU A 23 18.04 -0.21 0.85
CA GLU A 23 19.09 -0.74 1.73
C GLU A 23 19.84 -1.93 1.11
N LYS A 24 19.15 -2.75 0.32
CA LYS A 24 19.70 -3.92 -0.39
C LYS A 24 20.52 -3.58 -1.64
N LEU A 25 20.45 -2.33 -2.13
CA LEU A 25 21.24 -1.91 -3.28
C LEU A 25 22.73 -1.79 -2.91
N ASN A 26 23.59 -2.00 -3.91
CA ASN A 26 25.02 -1.73 -3.79
C ASN A 26 25.28 -0.22 -3.69
N ASP A 27 26.44 0.18 -3.15
CA ASP A 27 26.76 1.60 -2.96
C ASP A 27 26.80 2.40 -4.27
N ASP A 28 27.25 1.78 -5.36
CA ASP A 28 27.24 2.41 -6.68
C ASP A 28 25.82 2.61 -7.22
N GLN A 29 24.93 1.62 -7.01
CA GLN A 29 23.51 1.73 -7.36
C GLN A 29 22.82 2.81 -6.51
N LYS A 30 23.14 2.89 -5.22
CA LYS A 30 22.62 3.93 -4.32
C LYS A 30 23.06 5.33 -4.79
N LYS A 31 24.33 5.50 -5.17
CA LYS A 31 24.84 6.76 -5.72
C LYS A 31 24.13 7.14 -7.02
N LEU A 32 23.98 6.18 -7.94
CA LEU A 32 23.33 6.41 -9.22
C LEU A 32 21.85 6.80 -9.03
N MET A 33 21.14 6.12 -8.14
CA MET A 33 19.73 6.40 -7.85
C MET A 33 19.53 7.79 -7.24
N LYS A 34 20.45 8.25 -6.38
CA LYS A 34 20.42 9.63 -5.85
C LYS A 34 20.68 10.66 -6.95
N ALA A 35 21.67 10.42 -7.79
CA ALA A 35 22.01 11.33 -8.88
C ALA A 35 20.86 11.46 -9.89
N GLU A 36 20.22 10.35 -10.26
CA GLU A 36 19.02 10.34 -11.11
C GLU A 36 17.84 11.04 -10.42
N PHE A 37 17.64 10.85 -9.12
CA PHE A 37 16.57 11.54 -8.39
C PHE A 37 16.79 13.06 -8.35
N GLU A 38 18.01 13.49 -8.09
CA GLU A 38 18.39 14.91 -8.11
C GLU A 38 18.23 15.52 -9.50
N LYS A 39 18.59 14.79 -10.55
CA LYS A 39 18.41 15.20 -11.94
C LYS A 39 16.93 15.32 -12.34
N THR A 40 16.11 14.38 -11.90
CA THR A 40 14.69 14.30 -12.31
C THR A 40 13.83 15.31 -11.57
N PHE A 41 14.06 15.50 -10.26
CA PHE A 41 13.21 16.32 -9.41
C PHE A 41 13.87 17.62 -8.91
N GLY A 42 15.17 17.82 -9.17
CA GLY A 42 15.91 19.03 -8.75
C GLY A 42 16.07 19.16 -7.24
N PHE A 43 15.85 18.09 -6.47
CA PHE A 43 15.87 18.15 -5.01
C PHE A 43 17.22 17.77 -4.41
N GLN A 44 17.55 18.39 -3.27
CA GLN A 44 18.75 18.06 -2.48
C GLN A 44 18.70 16.64 -1.88
N GLU A 45 19.87 16.06 -1.60
CA GLU A 45 20.04 14.69 -1.06
C GLU A 45 19.18 14.40 0.18
N ARG A 46 18.95 15.40 1.06
CA ARG A 46 18.08 15.23 2.24
C ARG A 46 16.63 14.94 1.88
N ALA A 47 16.14 15.50 0.77
CA ALA A 47 14.78 15.27 0.29
C ALA A 47 14.61 13.83 -0.20
N PHE A 48 15.63 13.26 -0.84
CA PHE A 48 15.61 11.87 -1.28
C PHE A 48 15.37 10.88 -0.13
N TYR A 49 16.13 10.99 0.97
CA TYR A 49 15.91 10.12 2.13
C TYR A 49 14.57 10.33 2.83
N LYS A 50 14.05 11.57 2.77
CA LYS A 50 12.71 11.86 3.26
C LYS A 50 11.67 11.15 2.39
N THR A 51 11.83 11.17 1.07
CA THR A 51 10.96 10.48 0.10
C THR A 51 11.00 8.96 0.30
N LEU A 52 12.18 8.37 0.54
CA LEU A 52 12.29 6.92 0.85
C LEU A 52 11.47 6.47 2.08
N ARG A 53 11.21 7.39 3.02
CA ARG A 53 10.46 7.13 4.26
C ARG A 53 9.02 7.65 4.21
N LYS A 54 8.57 8.24 3.10
CA LYS A 54 7.18 8.69 2.97
C LYS A 54 6.24 7.49 2.90
N ASP A 55 5.15 7.57 3.64
CA ASP A 55 4.04 6.60 3.56
C ASP A 55 3.18 6.81 2.31
N VAL A 56 3.25 8.00 1.70
CA VAL A 56 2.50 8.35 0.49
C VAL A 56 3.46 9.03 -0.47
N LEU A 57 3.62 8.43 -1.65
CA LEU A 57 4.43 8.93 -2.76
C LEU A 57 3.49 9.43 -3.87
N THR A 58 3.96 10.40 -4.65
CA THR A 58 3.24 10.80 -5.87
C THR A 58 3.39 9.73 -6.95
N ASP A 59 2.50 9.73 -7.93
CA ASP A 59 2.56 8.79 -9.06
C ASP A 59 3.90 8.88 -9.81
N GLU A 60 4.45 10.10 -9.95
CA GLU A 60 5.77 10.36 -10.53
C GLU A 60 6.90 9.74 -9.70
N GLU A 61 6.88 9.92 -8.37
CA GLU A 61 7.85 9.31 -7.46
C GLU A 61 7.78 7.77 -7.55
N LEU A 62 6.57 7.19 -7.59
CA LEU A 62 6.37 5.75 -7.73
C LEU A 62 6.90 5.22 -9.05
N GLN A 63 6.64 5.91 -10.16
CA GLN A 63 7.11 5.51 -11.47
C GLN A 63 8.63 5.61 -11.58
N PHE A 64 9.25 6.61 -10.95
CA PHE A 64 10.70 6.72 -10.83
C PHE A 64 11.29 5.51 -10.09
N PHE A 65 10.78 5.17 -8.91
CA PHE A 65 11.29 4.02 -8.15
C PHE A 65 11.05 2.71 -8.90
N ALA A 66 9.90 2.54 -9.56
CA ALA A 66 9.60 1.36 -10.36
C ALA A 66 10.63 1.19 -11.50
N ALA A 67 10.94 2.27 -12.22
CA ALA A 67 11.94 2.27 -13.28
C ALA A 67 13.35 1.95 -12.74
N MET A 68 13.77 2.58 -11.64
CA MET A 68 15.09 2.35 -11.04
C MET A 68 15.28 0.93 -10.50
N TYR A 69 14.22 0.32 -9.97
CA TYR A 69 14.26 -1.07 -9.49
C TYR A 69 13.97 -2.10 -10.59
N GLY A 70 13.64 -1.67 -11.81
CA GLY A 70 13.24 -2.55 -12.90
C GLY A 70 12.01 -3.41 -12.57
N CYS A 71 11.06 -2.88 -11.80
CA CYS A 71 9.86 -3.60 -11.38
C CYS A 71 8.58 -2.82 -11.69
N THR A 72 7.42 -3.44 -11.51
CA THR A 72 6.13 -2.76 -11.68
C THR A 72 5.74 -2.01 -10.41
N ILE A 73 4.88 -0.99 -10.52
CA ILE A 73 4.38 -0.23 -9.36
C ILE A 73 3.75 -1.14 -8.29
N PRO A 74 2.95 -2.18 -8.62
CA PRO A 74 2.45 -3.16 -7.65
C PRO A 74 3.55 -3.84 -6.81
N ASP A 75 4.75 -4.04 -7.35
CA ASP A 75 5.86 -4.70 -6.65
C ASP A 75 6.54 -3.82 -5.60
N LEU A 76 6.25 -2.52 -5.60
CA LEU A 76 6.75 -1.54 -4.63
C LEU A 76 5.93 -1.53 -3.33
N PHE A 77 4.74 -2.14 -3.33
CA PHE A 77 3.93 -2.24 -2.12
C PHE A 77 4.51 -3.31 -1.17
N ARG A 78 4.60 -3.00 0.13
CA ARG A 78 5.21 -3.87 1.15
C ARG A 78 4.33 -5.06 1.53
N GLN A 79 3.03 -4.94 1.37
CA GLN A 79 2.07 -6.01 1.54
C GLN A 79 1.49 -6.34 0.16
N LYS A 80 1.07 -7.60 -0.07
CA LYS A 80 0.19 -7.92 -1.21
C LYS A 80 -0.93 -6.86 -1.19
N PRO A 81 -1.20 -6.17 -2.31
CA PRO A 81 -2.29 -5.21 -2.35
C PRO A 81 -3.53 -5.91 -1.75
N PRO A 82 -4.29 -5.26 -0.87
CA PRO A 82 -5.48 -5.88 -0.30
C PRO A 82 -6.30 -6.42 -1.47
N ILE A 83 -6.55 -7.74 -1.45
CA ILE A 83 -7.25 -8.44 -2.52
C ILE A 83 -8.52 -7.64 -2.77
N ARG A 84 -8.64 -6.99 -3.93
CA ARG A 84 -9.89 -6.35 -4.31
C ARG A 84 -10.90 -7.50 -4.36
N PRO A 85 -11.99 -7.45 -3.57
CA PRO A 85 -12.97 -8.52 -3.59
C PRO A 85 -13.44 -8.69 -5.03
N THR A 86 -13.40 -9.92 -5.52
CA THR A 86 -13.91 -10.24 -6.85
C THR A 86 -15.42 -10.01 -6.88
N VAL A 87 -16.02 -9.84 -8.06
CA VAL A 87 -17.48 -9.75 -8.20
C VAL A 87 -18.17 -10.93 -7.53
N TYR A 88 -17.61 -12.13 -7.67
CA TYR A 88 -18.07 -13.34 -7.00
C TYR A 88 -18.06 -13.27 -5.46
N ASP A 89 -17.07 -12.61 -4.86
CA ASP A 89 -17.02 -12.41 -3.39
C ASP A 89 -18.08 -11.43 -2.90
N LEU A 90 -18.48 -10.47 -3.75
CA LEU A 90 -19.55 -9.53 -3.47
C LEU A 90 -20.92 -10.22 -3.57
N GLU A 91 -21.15 -11.01 -4.61
CA GLU A 91 -22.37 -11.81 -4.81
C GLU A 91 -22.59 -12.78 -3.64
N ARG A 92 -21.55 -13.51 -3.23
CA ARG A 92 -21.66 -14.47 -2.10
C ARG A 92 -21.98 -13.79 -0.76
N LYS A 93 -21.54 -12.55 -0.55
CA LYS A 93 -21.92 -11.77 0.64
C LYS A 93 -23.36 -11.27 0.55
N TYR A 94 -23.85 -11.00 -0.66
CA TYR A 94 -25.23 -10.62 -0.90
C TYR A 94 -26.18 -11.79 -0.61
N ASP A 95 -25.88 -12.99 -1.13
CA ASP A 95 -26.68 -14.20 -0.89
C ASP A 95 -26.74 -14.57 0.59
N LYS A 96 -25.60 -14.50 1.30
CA LYS A 96 -25.57 -14.75 2.75
C LYS A 96 -26.41 -13.74 3.56
N ARG A 97 -26.56 -12.49 3.09
CA ARG A 97 -27.44 -11.51 3.74
C ARG A 97 -28.91 -11.82 3.47
N ILE A 98 -29.25 -12.24 2.26
CA ILE A 98 -30.63 -12.66 1.92
C ILE A 98 -31.05 -13.87 2.77
N ASP A 99 -30.17 -14.85 2.95
CA ASP A 99 -30.45 -16.03 3.80
C ASP A 99 -30.65 -15.66 5.27
N LEU A 100 -29.91 -14.68 5.79
CA LEU A 100 -30.08 -14.20 7.16
C LEU A 100 -31.39 -13.42 7.34
N LEU A 101 -31.77 -12.60 6.36
CA LEU A 101 -33.06 -11.89 6.33
C LEU A 101 -34.25 -12.85 6.18
N GLY A 102 -34.13 -13.87 5.33
CA GLY A 102 -35.14 -14.92 5.14
C GLY A 102 -35.32 -15.85 6.35
N LYS A 103 -34.32 -15.94 7.23
CA LYS A 103 -34.43 -16.65 8.52
C LYS A 103 -35.03 -15.78 9.62
N GLN A 104 -34.79 -14.47 9.61
CA GLN A 104 -35.41 -13.56 10.58
C GLN A 104 -36.92 -13.41 10.37
N THR A 105 -37.41 -13.47 9.12
CA THR A 105 -38.84 -13.36 8.83
C THR A 105 -39.64 -14.63 9.13
N LYS A 106 -38.99 -15.81 9.26
CA LYS A 106 -39.67 -17.08 9.57
C LYS A 106 -39.81 -17.40 11.07
N ILE A 107 -39.22 -16.59 11.94
CA ILE A 107 -39.35 -16.72 13.41
C ILE A 107 -40.49 -15.80 13.94
N SER A 108 -41.11 -15.04 13.03
CA SER A 108 -42.21 -14.07 13.16
C SER A 108 -43.65 -14.53 12.92
N ILE A 109 -44.07 -15.79 13.12
CA ILE A 109 -45.50 -16.19 13.07
C ILE A 109 -45.79 -17.23 14.13
#